data_AF-A0A5C6A1I2-F1
#
_entry.id   AF-A0A5C6A1I2-F1
#
_cell.length_a   1.000
_cell.length_b   1.000
_cell.length_c   1.000
_cell.angle_alpha   90.00
_cell.angle_beta   90.00
_cell.angle_gamma   90.00
#
_symmetry.space_group_name_H-M   'P 1'
#
loop_
_entity.id
_entity.type
_entity.pdbx_description
1 polymer ?
#
loop_
_entity_poly.entity_id
_entity_poly.type
_entity_poly.pdbx_seq_one_letter_code
_entity_poly.pdbx_strand_id
1 'polypeptide(L)' 'MNDPVFEHDRLDVYRLFLEDVSAAFEISKSLSGLHRHARDQWLRAAQSIPLNLAEDNGK' A
#
# COMPACT_ATOMS: atom_id res chain seq x y z
N MET A 1 5.45 -6.69 25.47
CA MET A 1 6.43 -5.90 24.71
C MET A 1 5.60 -4.87 23.97
N ASN A 2 5.81 -3.57 24.20
CA ASN A 2 5.10 -2.56 23.40
C ASN A 2 5.85 -2.46 22.08
N ASP A 3 5.19 -2.86 20.99
CA ASP A 3 5.73 -2.66 19.66
C ASP A 3 5.96 -1.15 19.43
N PRO A 4 7.08 -0.75 18.80
CA PRO A 4 7.29 0.63 18.44
C PRO A 4 6.18 1.07 17.47
N VAL A 5 5.48 2.15 17.83
CA VAL A 5 4.46 2.77 16.98
C VAL A 5 5.13 3.86 16.16
N PHE A 6 5.12 3.73 14.83
CA PHE A 6 5.58 4.80 13.95
C PHE A 6 4.54 5.91 13.88
N GLU A 7 4.96 7.16 13.68
CA GLU A 7 4.03 8.30 13.67
C GLU A 7 2.98 8.19 12.55
N HIS A 8 3.39 7.68 11.38
CA HIS A 8 2.48 7.45 10.26
C HIS A 8 1.42 6.38 10.56
N ASP A 9 1.66 5.46 11.50
CA ASP A 9 0.66 4.46 11.94
C ASP A 9 -0.54 5.12 12.63
N ARG A 10 -0.41 6.40 13.03
CA ARG A 10 -1.50 7.18 13.63
C ARG A 10 -2.31 7.96 12.60
N LEU A 11 -1.85 8.07 11.36
CA LEU A 11 -2.55 8.79 10.31
C LEU A 11 -3.68 7.93 9.74
N ASP A 12 -4.92 8.42 9.81
CA ASP A 12 -6.08 7.71 9.26
C ASP A 12 -5.92 7.48 7.74
N VAL A 13 -5.34 8.46 7.04
CA VAL A 13 -5.03 8.33 5.60
C VAL A 13 -4.03 7.21 5.32
N TYR A 14 -3.03 7.01 6.16
CA TYR A 14 -2.07 5.92 6.00
C TYR A 14 -2.75 4.57 6.17
N ARG A 15 -3.61 4.42 7.19
CA ARG A 15 -4.39 3.20 7.43
C ARG A 15 -5.34 2.87 6.29
N LEU A 16 -6.04 3.87 5.74
CA LEU A 16 -6.91 3.69 4.57
C LEU A 16 -6.13 3.18 3.36
N PHE A 17 -4.91 3.67 3.14
CA PHE A 17 -4.08 3.17 2.04
C PHE A 17 -3.50 1.78 2.30
N LEU A 18 -3.31 1.36 3.55
CA LEU A 18 -2.98 -0.04 3.85
C LEU A 18 -4.15 -0.97 3.50
N GLU A 19 -5.39 -0.57 3.79
CA GLU A 19 -6.59 -1.30 3.38
C GLU A 19 -6.72 -1.36 1.84
N ASP A 20 -6.45 -0.25 1.15
CA ASP A 20 -6.44 -0.20 -0.32
C ASP A 20 -5.37 -1.11 -0.92
N VAL A 21 -4.16 -1.11 -0.37
CA VAL A 21 -3.08 -2.05 -0.80
C VAL A 21 -3.50 -3.49 -0.59
N SER A 22 -4.16 -3.81 0.53
CA SER A 22 -4.69 -5.15 0.79
C SER A 22 -5.73 -5.56 -0.25
N ALA A 23 -6.69 -4.67 -0.55
CA ALA A 23 -7.71 -4.91 -1.56
C ALA A 23 -7.11 -5.07 -2.98
N ALA A 24 -6.18 -4.19 -3.35
CA ALA A 24 -5.46 -4.26 -4.62
C ALA A 24 -4.68 -5.57 -4.76
N PHE A 25 -4.05 -6.04 -3.67
CA PHE A 25 -3.36 -7.33 -3.65
C PHE A 25 -4.32 -8.50 -3.88
N GLU A 26 -5.47 -8.53 -3.20
CA GLU A 26 -6.45 -9.60 -3.40
C GLU A 26 -6.98 -9.65 -4.84
N ILE A 27 -7.33 -8.50 -5.42
CA ILE A 27 -7.77 -8.42 -6.82
C ILE A 27 -6.64 -8.82 -7.78
N SER A 28 -5.39 -8.46 -7.47
CA SER A 28 -4.25 -8.78 -8.33
C SER A 28 -4.07 -10.28 -8.58
N LYS A 29 -4.51 -11.13 -7.64
CA LYS A 29 -4.43 -12.60 -7.75
C LYS A 29 -5.26 -13.14 -8.91
N SER A 30 -6.34 -12.47 -9.29
CA SER A 30 -7.16 -12.87 -10.44
C SER A 30 -6.65 -12.31 -11.77
N LEU A 31 -5.72 -11.35 -11.75
CA LEU A 31 -5.16 -10.73 -12.95
C LEU A 31 -3.95 -11.55 -13.46
N SER A 32 -4.09 -12.12 -14.66
CA SER A 32 -3.06 -12.97 -15.26
C SER A 32 -3.01 -12.81 -16.79
N GLY A 33 -2.08 -13.51 -17.45
CA GLY A 33 -1.93 -13.48 -18.90
C GLY A 33 -1.67 -12.07 -19.43
N LEU A 34 -2.54 -11.62 -20.34
CA LEU A 34 -2.48 -10.29 -20.98
C LEU A 34 -2.55 -9.14 -19.97
N HIS A 35 -3.11 -9.35 -18.77
CA HIS A 35 -3.22 -8.33 -17.73
C HIS A 35 -2.01 -8.26 -16.80
N ARG A 36 -0.99 -9.14 -16.95
CA ARG A 36 0.18 -9.18 -16.06
C ARG A 36 0.83 -7.82 -15.89
N HIS A 37 1.07 -7.09 -16.98
CA HIS A 37 1.74 -5.79 -16.91
C HIS A 37 0.89 -4.74 -16.20
N ALA A 38 -0.42 -4.72 -16.45
CA ALA A 38 -1.34 -3.81 -15.78
C ALA A 38 -1.41 -4.10 -14.26
N ARG A 39 -1.49 -5.39 -13.89
CA ARG A 39 -1.42 -5.84 -12.50
C ARG A 39 -0.15 -5.37 -11.80
N ASP A 40 1.00 -5.61 -12.42
CA ASP A 40 2.29 -5.28 -11.81
C ASP A 40 2.47 -3.76 -11.64
N GLN A 41 1.98 -2.96 -12.59
CA GLN A 41 1.96 -1.49 -12.46
C GLN A 41 0.99 -1.02 -11.38
N TRP A 42 -0.20 -1.59 -11.34
CA TRP A 42 -1.21 -1.24 -10.35
C TRP A 42 -0.76 -1.54 -8.92
N LEU A 43 -0.16 -2.72 -8.68
CA LEU A 43 0.40 -3.08 -7.38
C LEU A 43 1.51 -2.12 -6.94
N ARG A 44 2.41 -1.73 -7.85
CA ARG A 44 3.45 -0.74 -7.53
C ARG A 44 2.85 0.61 -7.17
N ALA A 45 1.87 1.07 -7.95
CA ALA A 45 1.21 2.35 -7.69
C ALA A 45 0.49 2.34 -6.34
N ALA A 46 -0.30 1.30 -6.04
CA ALA A 46 -0.99 1.16 -4.76
C ALA A 46 -0.01 1.16 -3.58
N GLN A 47 1.08 0.40 -3.66
CA GLN A 47 2.11 0.35 -2.61
C GLN A 47 2.89 1.66 -2.45
N SER A 48 3.11 2.41 -3.53
CA SER A 48 3.88 3.66 -3.46
C SER A 48 3.23 4.74 -2.59
N ILE A 49 1.90 4.73 -2.46
CA ILE A 49 1.19 5.77 -1.71
C ILE A 49 1.50 5.72 -0.20
N PRO A 50 1.28 4.59 0.52
CA PRO A 50 1.63 4.51 1.94
C PRO A 50 3.14 4.64 2.16
N LEU A 51 3.97 4.17 1.23
CA LEU A 51 5.43 4.37 1.26
C LEU A 51 5.80 5.86 1.27
N ASN A 52 5.23 6.64 0.35
CA ASN A 52 5.49 8.08 0.27
C ASN A 52 4.95 8.82 1.50
N LEU A 53 3.78 8.43 2.03
CA LEU A 53 3.23 9.02 3.25
C LEU A 53 4.11 8.75 4.47
N ALA A 54 4.62 7.52 4.61
CA ALA A 54 5.53 7.15 5.69
C ALA A 54 6.87 7.89 5.57
N GLU A 55 7.41 8.04 4.36
CA GLU A 55 8.63 8.80 4.10
C GLU A 55 8.46 10.29 4.43
N ASP A 56 7.37 10.91 3.96
CA ASP A 56 7.09 12.33 4.18
C ASP A 56 6.85 12.64 5.66
N ASN A 57 6.15 11.76 6.38
CA ASN A 57 5.95 11.91 7.82
C ASN A 57 7.24 11.75 8.63
N GLY A 58 8.25 11.05 8.11
CA GLY A 58 9.55 10.87 8.76
C GLY A 58 10.57 11.98 8.48
N LYS A 59 10.24 12.98 7.65
CA LYS A 59 11.08 14.16 7.36
C LYS A 59 10.84 15.27 8.37
#